data_AF-A0A7S3JXR2-F1
#
_entry.id   AF-A0A7S3JXR2-F1
#
_cell.length_a   1.000
_cell.length_b   1.000
_cell.length_c   1.000
_cell.angle_alpha   90.00
_cell.angle_beta   90.00
_cell.angle_gamma   90.00
#
_symmetry.space_group_name_H-M   'P 1'
#
loop_
_entity.id
_entity.type
_entity.pdbx_description
1 polymer ?
#
loop_
_entity_poly.entity_id
_entity_poly.type
_entity_poly.pdbx_seq_one_letter_code
_entity_poly.pdbx_strand_id
1 'polypeptide(L)'
;FATASVEAPALFNAIADAALMKLDGFNPQELANTTWAFATTSVEAPALFNAIATAALTKLDGFNSQNLANITWAFATASVEAPALFNAIAVVALTKLDDFTPQALANTA
;
A
#
# COMPACT_ATOMS: atom_id res chain seq x y z
N PHE A 1 -9.62 10.87 -12.83
CA PHE A 1 -8.36 11.64 -12.81
C PHE A 1 -7.13 10.84 -13.26
N ALA A 2 -7.27 9.62 -13.80
CA ALA A 2 -6.14 8.80 -14.28
C ALA A 2 -5.78 9.01 -15.78
N THR A 3 -6.28 10.08 -16.41
CA THR A 3 -6.08 10.34 -17.86
C THR A 3 -5.75 11.80 -18.11
N ALA A 4 -4.77 12.34 -17.39
CA ALA A 4 -4.14 13.60 -17.72
C ALA A 4 -2.63 13.47 -17.48
N SER A 5 -1.90 13.33 -18.59
CA SER A 5 -0.44 13.25 -18.68
C SER A 5 0.22 14.60 -18.38
N VAL A 6 -0.14 15.22 -17.25
CA VAL A 6 0.65 16.31 -16.67
C VAL A 6 1.51 15.64 -15.60
N GLU A 7 2.73 15.27 -15.98
CA GLU A 7 3.75 14.92 -15.02
C GLU A 7 3.93 16.13 -14.09
N ALA A 8 3.36 16.04 -12.90
CA ALA A 8 3.64 16.95 -11.80
C ALA A 8 4.43 16.21 -10.70
N PRO A 9 5.69 15.76 -10.95
CA PRO A 9 6.53 15.17 -9.91
C PRO A 9 6.59 16.03 -8.65
N ALA A 10 6.62 17.36 -8.81
CA ALA A 10 6.60 18.29 -7.68
C ALA A 10 5.33 18.18 -6.81
N LEU A 11 4.16 17.94 -7.43
CA LEU A 11 2.92 17.74 -6.68
C LEU A 11 2.94 16.39 -5.95
N PHE A 12 3.36 15.32 -6.62
CA PHE A 12 3.46 13.99 -5.99
C PHE A 12 4.50 13.96 -4.87
N ASN A 13 5.64 14.64 -5.03
CA ASN A 13 6.63 14.79 -3.98
C ASN A 13 6.05 15.55 -2.77
N ALA A 14 5.34 16.67 -3.00
CA ALA A 14 4.68 17.39 -1.93
C ALA A 14 3.60 16.57 -1.22
N ILE A 15 2.86 15.74 -1.97
CA ILE A 15 1.89 14.79 -1.40
C ILE A 15 2.61 13.71 -0.59
N ALA A 16 3.75 13.20 -1.06
CA ALA A 16 4.53 12.19 -0.35
C ALA A 16 5.05 12.74 0.98
N ASP A 17 5.59 13.96 0.98
CA ASP A 17 6.05 14.65 2.19
C ASP A 17 4.90 14.88 3.17
N ALA A 18 3.75 15.33 2.67
CA ALA A 18 2.56 15.55 3.50
C ALA A 18 2.00 14.23 4.07
N ALA A 19 2.04 13.15 3.30
CA ALA A 19 1.63 11.82 3.74
C ALA A 19 2.57 11.29 4.82
N LEU A 20 3.89 11.44 4.65
CA LEU A 20 4.90 11.08 5.66
C LEU A 20 4.65 11.78 7.01
N MET A 21 4.29 13.07 7.00
CA MET A 21 3.99 13.82 8.23
C MET A 21 2.71 13.38 8.93
N LYS A 22 1.78 12.73 8.24
CA LYS A 22 0.44 12.37 8.76
C LYS A 22 0.23 10.86 8.89
N LEU A 23 1.23 10.07 8.55
CA LEU A 23 1.12 8.64 8.35
C LEU A 23 0.62 7.89 9.60
N ASP A 24 0.98 8.37 10.78
CA ASP A 24 0.54 7.78 12.06
C ASP A 24 -0.98 7.79 12.22
N GLY A 25 -1.65 8.81 11.66
CA GLY A 25 -3.09 8.96 11.69
C GLY A 25 -3.83 8.15 10.62
N PHE A 26 -3.12 7.52 9.69
CA PHE A 26 -3.76 6.76 8.61
C PHE A 26 -4.32 5.45 9.13
N ASN A 27 -5.55 5.15 8.72
CA ASN A 27 -6.16 3.85 8.92
C ASN A 27 -5.68 2.84 7.84
N PRO A 28 -5.95 1.53 8.01
CA PRO A 28 -5.59 0.49 7.04
C PRO A 28 -5.95 0.76 5.57
N GLN A 29 -7.15 1.27 5.33
CA GLN A 29 -7.62 1.58 3.97
C GLN A 29 -6.85 2.77 3.39
N GLU A 30 -6.59 3.81 4.18
CA GLU A 30 -5.82 4.98 3.77
C GLU A 30 -4.37 4.62 3.43
N LEU A 31 -3.75 3.74 4.23
CA LEU A 31 -2.43 3.19 3.91
C LEU A 31 -2.45 2.47 2.56
N ALA A 32 -3.37 1.50 2.38
CA ALA A 32 -3.47 0.73 1.14
C ALA A 32 -3.74 1.61 -0.09
N ASN A 33 -4.68 2.56 0.02
CA ASN A 33 -5.02 3.47 -1.07
C ASN A 33 -3.87 4.41 -1.43
N THR A 34 -3.13 4.91 -0.43
CA THR A 34 -1.98 5.78 -0.66
C THR A 34 -0.86 5.00 -1.38
N THR A 35 -0.52 3.81 -0.91
CA THR A 35 0.49 2.97 -1.58
C THR A 35 0.07 2.66 -3.02
N TRP A 36 -1.19 2.28 -3.23
CA TRP A 36 -1.72 1.99 -4.55
C TRP A 36 -1.64 3.19 -5.49
N ALA A 37 -2.04 4.38 -5.02
CA ALA A 37 -1.96 5.61 -5.81
C ALA A 37 -0.53 5.89 -6.27
N PHE A 38 0.46 5.81 -5.38
CA PHE A 38 1.86 6.01 -5.75
C PHE A 38 2.38 4.92 -6.70
N ALA A 39 2.02 3.65 -6.47
CA ALA A 39 2.40 2.55 -7.36
C ALA A 39 1.82 2.68 -8.78
N THR A 40 0.67 3.34 -8.95
CA THR A 40 0.07 3.60 -10.27
C THR A 40 0.68 4.79 -11.01
N THR A 41 1.62 5.50 -10.38
CA THR A 41 2.28 6.68 -10.96
C THR A 41 3.71 6.33 -11.37
N SER A 42 4.31 7.12 -12.25
CA SER A 42 5.75 7.01 -12.60
C SER A 42 6.66 7.75 -11.61
N VAL A 43 6.16 8.13 -10.42
CA VAL A 43 6.91 8.87 -9.41
C VAL A 43 7.44 7.90 -8.35
N GLU A 44 8.76 7.81 -8.25
CA GLU A 44 9.41 7.01 -7.21
C GLU A 44 9.28 7.69 -5.84
N ALA A 45 8.80 6.94 -4.84
CA ALA A 45 8.64 7.43 -3.47
C ALA A 45 9.16 6.41 -2.42
N PRO A 46 10.42 5.95 -2.50
CA PRO A 46 10.93 4.86 -1.65
C PRO A 46 10.81 5.15 -0.15
N ALA A 47 11.01 6.40 0.28
CA ALA A 47 10.83 6.81 1.67
C ALA A 47 9.38 6.64 2.15
N LEU A 48 8.40 6.98 1.32
CA LEU A 48 6.99 6.80 1.62
C LEU A 48 6.62 5.31 1.71
N PHE A 49 7.10 4.47 0.79
CA PHE A 49 6.86 3.03 0.84
C PHE A 49 7.44 2.40 2.11
N ASN A 50 8.68 2.75 2.49
CA ASN A 50 9.29 2.24 3.72
C ASN A 50 8.52 2.65 4.98
N ALA A 51 8.06 3.90 5.02
CA ALA A 51 7.25 4.41 6.12
C ALA A 51 5.89 3.69 6.18
N ILE A 52 5.22 3.51 5.03
CA ILE A 52 3.95 2.78 4.96
C ILE A 52 4.14 1.32 5.38
N ALA A 53 5.22 0.64 4.98
CA ALA A 53 5.49 -0.73 5.41
C ALA A 53 5.56 -0.83 6.94
N THR A 54 6.27 0.11 7.58
CA THR A 54 6.38 0.19 9.04
C THR A 54 5.02 0.47 9.69
N ALA A 55 4.27 1.45 9.17
CA ALA A 55 2.95 1.80 9.69
C ALA A 55 1.93 0.65 9.53
N ALA A 56 1.94 -0.04 8.38
CA ALA A 56 1.07 -1.16 8.07
C ALA A 56 1.30 -2.32 9.04
N LEU A 57 2.56 -2.67 9.34
CA LEU A 57 2.89 -3.72 10.32
C LEU A 57 2.22 -3.50 11.67
N THR A 58 2.07 -2.25 12.12
CA THR A 58 1.41 -1.92 13.40
C THR A 58 -0.12 -1.94 13.34
N LYS A 59 -0.71 -1.98 12.14
CA LYS A 59 -2.15 -1.83 11.92
C LYS A 59 -2.78 -3.01 11.16
N LEU A 60 -2.01 -4.07 10.91
CA LEU A 60 -2.37 -5.20 10.04
C LEU A 60 -3.69 -5.87 10.41
N ASP A 61 -4.00 -5.99 11.71
CA ASP A 61 -5.25 -6.60 12.17
C ASP A 61 -6.51 -5.87 11.65
N GLY A 62 -6.39 -4.55 11.44
CA GLY A 62 -7.46 -3.71 10.90
C GLY A 62 -7.60 -3.77 9.38
N PHE A 63 -6.68 -4.40 8.65
CA PHE A 63 -6.79 -4.54 7.20
C PHE A 63 -7.86 -5.58 6.87
N ASN A 64 -8.79 -5.25 5.97
CA ASN A 64 -9.64 -6.25 5.33
C ASN A 64 -8.92 -6.90 4.12
N SER A 65 -9.54 -7.92 3.53
CA SER A 65 -8.96 -8.65 2.38
C SER A 65 -8.62 -7.75 1.19
N GLN A 66 -9.46 -6.76 0.89
CA GLN A 66 -9.18 -5.78 -0.17
C GLN A 66 -7.98 -4.89 0.16
N ASN A 67 -7.84 -4.43 1.40
CA ASN A 67 -6.70 -3.61 1.81
C ASN A 67 -5.39 -4.41 1.70
N LEU A 68 -5.40 -5.68 2.13
CA LEU A 68 -4.25 -6.59 2.02
C LEU A 68 -3.86 -6.83 0.55
N ALA A 69 -4.84 -7.05 -0.32
CA ALA A 69 -4.61 -7.23 -1.75
C ALA A 69 -4.04 -5.95 -2.38
N ASN A 70 -4.61 -4.78 -2.08
CA ASN A 70 -4.18 -3.51 -2.65
C ASN A 70 -2.76 -3.13 -2.22
N ILE A 71 -2.44 -3.26 -0.94
CA ILE A 71 -1.09 -2.93 -0.45
C ILE A 71 -0.06 -3.91 -1.02
N THR A 72 -0.37 -5.21 -1.07
CA THR A 72 0.53 -6.22 -1.67
C THR A 72 0.82 -5.92 -3.14
N TRP A 73 -0.24 -5.71 -3.94
CA TRP A 73 -0.11 -5.37 -5.35
C TRP A 73 0.70 -4.08 -5.57
N ALA A 74 0.50 -3.08 -4.71
CA ALA A 74 1.20 -1.80 -4.84
C ALA A 74 2.70 -1.91 -4.57
N PHE A 75 3.12 -2.65 -3.54
CA PHE A 75 4.54 -2.91 -3.27
C PHE A 75 5.20 -3.70 -4.41
N ALA A 76 4.52 -4.74 -4.92
CA ALA A 76 5.00 -5.51 -6.06
C ALA A 76 5.13 -4.65 -7.33
N THR A 77 4.13 -3.84 -7.64
CA THR A 77 4.11 -2.95 -8.82
C THR A 77 5.19 -1.88 -8.75
N ALA A 78 5.41 -1.29 -7.58
CA ALA A 78 6.46 -0.31 -7.36
C ALA A 78 7.87 -0.93 -7.31
N SER A 79 8.00 -2.27 -7.40
CA SER A 79 9.26 -3.00 -7.26
C SER A 79 10.01 -2.67 -5.95
N VAL A 80 9.26 -2.41 -4.87
CA VAL A 80 9.82 -2.12 -3.54
C VAL A 80 9.75 -3.37 -2.68
N GLU A 81 10.91 -3.84 -2.22
CA GLU A 81 11.00 -5.00 -1.33
C GLU A 81 10.51 -4.66 0.08
N ALA A 82 9.56 -5.44 0.59
CA ALA A 82 9.08 -5.35 1.97
C ALA A 82 8.84 -6.75 2.57
N PRO A 83 9.90 -7.58 2.72
CA PRO A 83 9.75 -8.99 3.11
C PRO A 83 9.07 -9.17 4.48
N ALA A 84 9.34 -8.30 5.44
CA ALA A 84 8.68 -8.34 6.74
C ALA A 84 7.16 -8.07 6.63
N LEU A 85 6.77 -7.12 5.79
CA LEU A 85 5.36 -6.82 5.52
C LEU A 85 4.67 -8.00 4.81
N PHE A 86 5.28 -8.55 3.76
CA PHE A 86 4.69 -9.69 3.03
C PHE A 86 4.53 -10.92 3.92
N ASN A 87 5.51 -11.24 4.76
CA ASN A 87 5.39 -12.35 5.71
C ASN A 87 4.24 -12.12 6.69
N ALA A 88 4.09 -10.90 7.21
CA ALA A 88 3.02 -10.57 8.14
C ALA A 88 1.64 -10.57 7.45
N ILE A 89 1.55 -10.07 6.21
CA ILE A 89 0.33 -10.16 5.38
C ILE A 89 -0.05 -11.61 5.16
N ALA A 90 0.89 -12.49 4.83
CA ALA A 90 0.61 -13.91 4.63
C ALA A 90 -0.01 -14.56 5.88
N VAL A 91 0.54 -14.25 7.07
CA VAL A 91 -0.01 -14.75 8.34
C VAL A 91 -1.44 -14.24 8.57
N VAL A 92 -1.70 -12.95 8.36
CA VAL A 92 -3.03 -12.35 8.55
C VAL A 92 -4.02 -12.80 7.48
N ALA A 93 -3.59 -13.01 6.24
CA ALA A 93 -4.44 -13.50 5.17
C ALA A 93 -4.97 -14.91 5.49
N LEU A 94 -4.13 -15.77 6.08
CA LEU A 94 -4.53 -17.11 6.53
C LEU A 94 -5.60 -17.07 7.63
N THR A 95 -5.63 -16.04 8.49
CA THR A 95 -6.66 -15.90 9.52
C THR A 95 -7.98 -15.32 8.97
N LYS A 96 -7.96 -14.78 7.75
CA LYS A 96 -9.10 -14.11 7.11
C LYS A 96 -9.53 -14.78 5.81
N LEU A 97 -9.18 -16.06 5.60
CA LEU A 97 -9.44 -16.78 4.33
C LEU A 97 -10.89 -16.72 3.88
N ASP A 98 -11.84 -16.74 4.81
CA ASP A 98 -13.28 -16.65 4.51
C ASP A 98 -13.71 -15.28 3.95
N ASP A 99 -12.92 -14.23 4.18
CA ASP A 99 -13.14 -12.86 3.70
C ASP A 99 -12.50 -12.59 2.32
N PHE A 100 -11.68 -13.51 1.79
CA PHE A 100 -11.03 -13.34 0.49
C PHE A 100 -11.97 -13.70 -0.65
N THR A 101 -12.32 -12.71 -1.47
CA THR A 101 -12.90 -12.99 -2.79
C THR A 101 -11.83 -13.62 -3.71
N PRO A 102 -12.21 -14.36 -4.77
CA PRO A 102 -11.25 -14.97 -5.69
C PRO A 102 -10.24 -13.96 -6.28
N GLN A 103 -10.65 -12.70 -6.47
CA GLN A 103 -9.80 -11.63 -6.96
C GLN A 103 -8.76 -11.16 -5.92
N ALA A 104 -9.10 -11.22 -4.63
CA ALA A 104 -8.19 -10.88 -3.55
C ALA A 104 -7.09 -11.93 -3.38
N LEU A 105 -7.41 -13.22 -3.56
CA LEU A 105 -6.43 -14.32 -3.55
C LEU A 105 -5.39 -14.19 -4.68
N ALA A 106 -5.84 -13.81 -5.88
CA ALA A 106 -4.97 -13.65 -7.04
C ALA A 106 -3.95 -12.50 -6.90
N ASN A 107 -4.25 -11.48 -6.09
CA ASN A 107 -3.37 -10.34 -5.86
C ASN A 107 -2.40 -10.54 -4.68
N THR A 108 -2.48 -11.68 -3.98
CA THR A 108 -1.63 -12.02 -2.83
C THR A 108 -0.61 -13.13 -3.08
N ALA A 109 -0.67 -13.80 -4.24
CA ALA A 109 0.28 -14.84 -4.68
C ALA A 109 1.26 -14.28 -5.71
#